data_AF-A0AA51DCB3-F1
#
_entry.id   AF-A0AA51DCB3-F1
#
_cell.length_a   1.000
_cell.length_b   1.000
_cell.length_c   1.000
_cell.angle_alpha   90.00
_cell.angle_beta   90.00
_cell.angle_gamma   90.00
#
_symmetry.space_group_name_H-M   'P 1'
#
loop_
_entity.id
_entity.type
_entity.pdbx_description
1 polymer ?
#
loop_
_entity_poly.entity_id
_entity_poly.type
_entity_poly.pdbx_seq_one_letter_code
_entity_poly.pdbx_strand_id
1 'polypeptide(L)' 'MKSKYINIVDKIMLGQNKFLAIAEINGKFYLIGITEKNINVLRELDDFYPATDEITEHPAEFGKLIDKFLKK' A
#
# COMPACT_ATOMS: atom_id res chain seq x y z
N MET A 1 -3.72 -25.26 -7.83
CA MET A 1 -4.04 -23.81 -7.96
C MET A 1 -3.27 -23.07 -6.88
N LYS A 2 -2.22 -22.31 -7.22
CA LYS A 2 -1.45 -21.51 -6.25
C LYS A 2 -2.23 -20.21 -5.99
N SER A 3 -2.90 -20.11 -4.84
CA SER A 3 -3.62 -18.89 -4.48
C SER A 3 -2.66 -17.82 -3.95
N LYS A 4 -2.73 -16.63 -4.55
CA LYS A 4 -2.45 -15.30 -3.97
C LYS A 4 -1.01 -15.02 -3.50
N TYR A 5 -0.18 -14.57 -4.43
CA TYR A 5 1.03 -13.79 -4.12
C TYR A 5 0.66 -12.30 -4.02
N ILE A 6 -0.14 -11.94 -3.01
CA ILE A 6 -0.34 -10.53 -2.65
C ILE A 6 0.56 -10.27 -1.44
N ASN A 7 1.55 -9.40 -1.59
CA ASN A 7 2.42 -8.96 -0.51
C ASN A 7 2.00 -7.55 -0.10
N ILE A 8 1.71 -7.32 1.18
CA ILE A 8 1.37 -5.98 1.69
C ILE A 8 2.68 -5.31 2.09
N VAL A 9 3.05 -4.27 1.33
CA VAL A 9 4.29 -3.52 1.50
C VAL A 9 4.19 -2.54 2.66
N ASP A 10 3.05 -1.82 2.73
CA ASP A 10 2.78 -0.86 3.80
C ASP A 10 1.26 -0.67 3.94
N LYS A 11 0.79 -0.25 5.12
CA LYS A 11 -0.62 0.09 5.37
C LYS A 11 -0.77 1.15 6.45
N ILE A 12 -1.77 1.99 6.29
CA ILE A 12 -2.23 2.93 7.32
C ILE A 12 -3.71 2.72 7.61
N MET A 13 -4.09 2.89 8.87
CA MET A 13 -5.49 2.93 9.29
C MET A 13 -6.00 4.38 9.15
N LEU A 14 -7.06 4.56 8.37
CA LEU A 14 -7.72 5.87 8.16
C LEU A 14 -8.93 6.07 9.09
N GLY A 15 -9.40 5.00 9.73
CA GLY A 15 -10.53 5.02 10.66
C GLY A 15 -10.96 3.61 11.02
N GLN A 16 -12.07 3.48 11.74
CA GLN A 16 -12.60 2.18 12.15
C GLN A 16 -12.83 1.29 10.91
N ASN A 17 -12.13 0.16 10.87
CA ASN A 17 -12.18 -0.82 9.78
C ASN A 17 -11.92 -0.26 8.37
N LYS A 18 -11.16 0.85 8.26
CA LYS A 18 -10.77 1.47 6.99
C LYS A 18 -9.25 1.60 6.91
N PHE A 19 -8.68 1.01 5.88
CA PHE A 19 -7.24 1.03 5.64
C PHE A 19 -6.93 1.49 4.22
N LEU A 20 -5.78 2.13 4.08
CA LEU A 20 -5.11 2.33 2.81
C LEU A 20 -3.84 1.48 2.85
N ALA A 21 -3.58 0.70 1.82
CA ALA A 21 -2.40 -0.17 1.78
C ALA A 21 -1.74 -0.13 0.41
N ILE A 22 -0.44 -0.39 0.38
CA ILE A 22 0.31 -0.68 -0.84
C ILE A 22 0.48 -2.20 -0.91
N ALA A 23 0.03 -2.78 -2.00
CA ALA A 23 0.12 -4.21 -2.25
C ALA A 23 0.96 -4.47 -3.50
N GLU A 24 1.93 -5.36 -3.38
CA GLU A 24 2.65 -5.93 -4.50
C GLU A 24 1.92 -7.19 -4.99
N ILE A 25 1.58 -7.20 -6.28
CA ILE A 25 0.90 -8.31 -6.95
C ILE A 25 1.63 -8.57 -8.26
N ASN A 26 2.25 -9.75 -8.38
CA ASN A 26 3.05 -10.14 -9.55
C ASN A 26 4.14 -9.10 -9.94
N GLY A 27 4.84 -8.54 -8.95
CA GLY A 27 5.92 -7.56 -9.16
C GLY A 27 5.43 -6.15 -9.53
N LYS A 28 4.12 -5.90 -9.51
CA LYS A 28 3.52 -4.57 -9.68
C LYS A 28 2.96 -4.07 -8.36
N PHE A 29 3.04 -2.77 -8.13
CA PHE A 29 2.57 -2.15 -6.89
C PHE A 29 1.24 -1.45 -7.10
N TYR A 30 0.34 -1.60 -6.14
CA TYR A 30 -1.01 -1.04 -6.19
C TYR A 30 -1.34 -0.36 -4.88
N LEU A 31 -1.92 0.84 -4.97
CA LEU A 31 -2.62 1.46 -3.85
C LEU A 31 -4.01 0.84 -3.76
N ILE A 32 -4.30 0.21 -2.64
CA ILE A 32 -5.59 -0.43 -2.37
C ILE A 32 -6.28 0.21 -1.16
N GLY A 33 -7.58 0.45 -1.29
CA GLY A 33 -8.46 0.81 -0.19
C GLY A 33 -9.13 -0.45 0.34
N ILE A 34 -9.02 -0.69 1.64
CA ILE A 34 -9.62 -1.83 2.31
C ILE A 34 -10.65 -1.31 3.31
N THR A 35 -11.88 -1.79 3.18
CA THR A 35 -12.91 -1.63 4.20
C THR A 35 -13.39 -2.99 4.67
N GLU A 36 -14.23 -3.01 5.71
CA GLU A 36 -14.87 -4.23 6.19
C GLU A 36 -15.63 -5.00 5.10
N LYS A 37 -16.18 -4.31 4.09
CA LYS A 37 -17.04 -4.91 3.07
C LYS A 37 -16.36 -5.08 1.71
N ASN A 38 -15.26 -4.38 1.44
CA ASN A 38 -14.65 -4.37 0.12
C ASN A 38 -13.14 -4.12 0.13
N ILE A 39 -12.49 -4.56 -0.94
CA ILE A 39 -11.12 -4.19 -1.30
C ILE A 39 -11.18 -3.60 -2.70
N ASN A 40 -10.72 -2.37 -2.86
CA ASN A 40 -10.70 -1.66 -4.14
C ASN A 40 -9.27 -1.27 -4.49
N VAL A 41 -8.86 -1.56 -5.73
CA VAL A 41 -7.64 -0.96 -6.30
C VAL A 41 -7.96 0.49 -6.64
N LEU A 42 -7.23 1.42 -6.01
CA LEU A 42 -7.41 2.85 -6.22
C LEU A 42 -6.51 3.35 -7.35
N ARG A 43 -5.29 2.81 -7.43
CA ARG A 43 -4.29 3.20 -8.43
C ARG A 43 -3.20 2.13 -8.55
N GLU A 44 -2.72 1.87 -9.77
CA GLU A 44 -1.44 1.19 -10.02
C GLU A 44 -0.30 2.20 -9.85
N LEU A 45 0.70 1.84 -9.07
CA LEU A 45 1.83 2.71 -8.73
C LEU A 45 3.00 2.41 -9.69
N ASP A 46 2.91 2.96 -10.89
CA ASP A 46 4.00 2.95 -11.85
C ASP A 46 5.21 3.68 -11.25
N ASP A 47 6.41 3.11 -11.38
CA ASP A 47 7.68 3.62 -10.82
C ASP A 47 7.77 3.72 -9.28
N PHE A 48 6.96 2.96 -8.55
CA PHE A 48 7.13 2.81 -7.11
C PHE A 48 8.23 1.79 -6.78
N TYR A 49 9.26 2.27 -6.10
CA TYR A 49 10.32 1.45 -5.52
C TYR A 49 10.22 1.53 -4.01
N PRO A 50 9.82 0.45 -3.30
CA PRO A 50 9.87 0.46 -1.84
C PRO A 50 11.31 0.69 -1.41
N ALA A 51 11.54 1.58 -0.44
CA ALA A 51 12.87 1.80 0.11
C ALA A 51 13.37 0.49 0.73
N THR A 52 14.33 -0.17 0.08
CA THR A 52 14.93 -1.41 0.54
C THR A 52 16.12 -1.09 1.43
N ASP A 53 15.92 -0.62 2.65
CA ASP A 53 17.02 -0.57 3.61
C ASP A 53 16.51 -0.77 5.03
N GLU A 54 16.84 -1.95 5.55
CA GLU A 54 16.86 -2.38 6.95
C GLU A 54 15.56 -2.23 7.76
N ILE A 55 15.31 -3.24 8.59
CA ILE A 55 14.23 -3.30 9.58
C ILE A 55 14.31 -2.05 10.46
N THR A 56 13.67 -0.97 10.04
CA THR A 56 13.38 0.17 10.89
C THR A 56 11.93 0.01 11.31
N GLU A 57 11.74 -0.26 12.60
CA GLU A 57 10.45 -0.27 13.30
C GLU A 57 9.83 1.15 13.33
N HIS A 58 9.75 1.79 12.18
CA HIS A 58 9.22 3.12 12.01
C HIS A 58 8.06 3.01 11.01
N PRO A 59 6.80 2.99 11.48
CA PRO A 59 5.60 2.97 10.64
C PRO A 59 5.38 4.30 9.90
N ALA A 60 6.45 4.95 9.48
CA ALA A 60 6.51 6.38 9.34
C ALA A 60 7.06 6.84 7.99
N GLU A 61 6.69 6.23 6.86
CA GLU A 61 6.84 6.90 5.55
C GLU A 61 5.62 6.82 4.62
N PHE A 62 4.54 6.13 4.99
CA PHE A 62 3.30 6.13 4.19
C PHE A 62 2.71 7.53 3.98
N GLY A 63 2.65 8.34 5.04
CA GLY A 63 2.06 9.68 4.98
C GLY A 63 2.81 10.61 4.01
N LYS A 64 4.14 10.59 4.05
CA LYS A 64 4.98 11.37 3.12
C LYS A 64 4.79 10.91 1.67
N LEU A 65 4.64 9.61 1.48
CA LEU A 65 4.48 9.00 0.16
C LEU A 65 3.12 9.37 -0.44
N ILE A 66 2.04 9.28 0.33
CA ILE A 66 0.71 9.74 -0.08
C ILE A 66 0.67 11.25 -0.32
N ASP A 67 1.33 12.06 0.51
CA ASP A 67 1.41 13.51 0.28
C ASP A 67 2.05 13.83 -1.08
N LYS A 68 3.06 13.06 -1.49
CA LYS A 68 3.69 13.18 -2.82
C LYS A 68 2.75 12.77 -3.95
N PHE A 69 1.88 11.78 -3.75
CA PHE A 69 0.93 11.31 -4.76
C PHE A 69 -0.37 12.11 -4.83
N LEU A 70 -0.76 12.80 -3.74
CA LEU A 70 -1.97 13.61 -3.65
C LEU A 70 -1.74 15.10 -3.95
N LYS A 71 -0.52 15.62 -3.78
CA LYS A 71 -0.16 16.97 -4.22
C LYS A 71 0.06 16.95 -5.73
N LYS A 72 -0.96 17.39 -6.47
CA LYS A 72 -0.93 17.67 -7.90
C LYS A 72 -0.53 19.13 -8.13
#